data_AF-A0A925L3R9-F1
#
_entry.id   AF-A0A925L3R9-F1
#
_cell.length_a   1.000
_cell.length_b   1.000
_cell.length_c   1.000
_cell.angle_alpha   90.00
_cell.angle_beta   90.00
_cell.angle_gamma   90.00
#
_symmetry.space_group_name_H-M   'P 1'
#
loop_
_entity.id
_entity.type
_entity.pdbx_description
1 polymer ?
#
loop_
_entity_poly.entity_id
_entity_poly.type
_entity_poly.pdbx_seq_one_letter_code
_entity_poly.pdbx_strand_id
1 'polypeptide(L)'
;MDSRKAQIEGKLKEIFSEATAAASKAEAPLRRSVRNKNSVRSVVGDTVAVGDNNVIVINQAPARPRVVAKVEPGAEHISDVQAAKLHELVGQIVDLEAKIKKRPTTFKAVWTSLNSHCKVPSYRLIPSANYSRAEKYLRMWIGRITSAASAPRKTGAEWRKRQYAYIFTNVKQLALSDKLNKLLTAAYGVESVSNLSDDDLRKVYQSVAAWKRAGRG
;
A
#
# COMPACT_ATOMS: atom_id res chain seq x y z
N MET A 1 42.27 -48.56 -33.96
CA MET A 1 41.50 -47.29 -33.92
C MET A 1 42.15 -46.35 -32.88
N ASP A 2 43.49 -46.27 -32.86
CA ASP A 2 44.21 -45.80 -31.66
C ASP A 2 45.06 -44.53 -31.85
N SER A 3 45.25 -44.06 -33.09
CA SER A 3 46.06 -42.85 -33.33
C SER A 3 45.27 -41.54 -33.18
N ARG A 4 43.93 -41.54 -33.35
CA ARG A 4 43.11 -40.32 -33.14
C ARG A 4 42.88 -40.00 -31.67
N LYS A 5 42.83 -41.03 -30.81
CA LYS A 5 42.61 -40.87 -29.37
C LYS A 5 43.85 -40.30 -28.68
N ALA A 6 45.04 -40.78 -29.06
CA ALA A 6 46.32 -40.23 -28.58
C ALA A 6 46.53 -38.76 -28.99
N GLN A 7 46.08 -38.37 -30.19
CA GLN A 7 46.21 -36.99 -30.69
C GLN A 7 45.27 -36.01 -29.99
N ILE A 8 44.09 -36.49 -29.54
CA ILE A 8 43.14 -35.68 -28.75
C ILE A 8 43.65 -35.52 -27.31
N GLU A 9 44.21 -36.57 -26.69
CA GLU A 9 44.80 -36.48 -25.35
C GLU A 9 46.04 -35.58 -25.29
N GLY A 10 46.86 -35.55 -26.36
CA GLY A 10 47.98 -34.62 -26.48
C GLY A 10 47.54 -33.17 -26.49
N LYS A 11 46.53 -32.83 -27.33
CA LYS A 11 45.98 -31.47 -27.40
C LYS A 11 45.28 -31.03 -26.11
N LEU A 12 44.60 -31.95 -25.42
CA LEU A 12 43.97 -31.66 -24.13
C LEU A 12 45.01 -31.33 -23.06
N LYS A 13 46.14 -32.04 -23.00
CA LYS A 13 47.21 -31.75 -22.04
C LYS A 13 47.90 -30.41 -22.31
N GLU A 14 48.10 -30.04 -23.59
CA GLU A 14 48.62 -28.72 -23.96
C GLU A 14 47.69 -27.59 -23.48
N ILE A 15 46.38 -27.68 -23.75
CA ILE A 15 45.39 -26.68 -23.34
C ILE A 15 45.33 -26.52 -21.80
N PHE A 16 45.41 -27.63 -21.06
CA PHE A 16 45.43 -27.57 -19.58
C PHE A 16 46.75 -26.99 -19.03
N SER A 17 47.89 -27.21 -19.69
CA SER A 17 49.17 -26.61 -19.31
C SER A 17 49.22 -25.10 -19.57
N GLU A 18 48.60 -24.64 -20.66
CA GLU A 18 48.53 -23.22 -21.03
C GLU A 18 47.58 -22.45 -20.10
N ALA A 19 46.44 -23.06 -19.74
CA ALA A 19 45.48 -22.48 -18.80
C ALA A 19 46.02 -22.37 -17.36
N THR A 20 46.88 -23.30 -16.93
CA THR A 20 47.51 -23.27 -15.60
C THR A 20 48.69 -22.30 -15.53
N ALA A 21 49.45 -22.14 -16.62
CA ALA A 21 50.48 -21.10 -16.74
C ALA A 21 49.90 -19.67 -16.78
N ALA A 22 48.72 -19.49 -17.39
CA ALA A 22 48.00 -18.22 -17.40
C ALA A 22 47.40 -17.85 -16.02
N ALA A 23 46.98 -18.84 -15.23
CA ALA A 23 46.45 -18.62 -13.88
C ALA A 23 47.54 -18.25 -12.85
N SER A 24 48.79 -18.72 -13.06
CA SER A 24 49.94 -18.38 -12.19
C SER A 24 50.53 -16.99 -12.43
N LYS A 25 50.24 -16.34 -13.57
CA LYS A 25 50.72 -14.98 -13.91
C LYS A 25 49.72 -13.86 -13.60
N ALA A 26 48.53 -14.19 -13.12
CA ALA A 26 47.51 -13.24 -12.67
C ALA A 26 47.42 -13.21 -11.13
N GLU A 27 48.57 -13.02 -10.47
CA GLU A 27 48.60 -12.71 -9.04
C GLU A 27 48.13 -11.26 -8.88
N ALA A 28 46.84 -11.08 -8.59
CA ALA A 28 46.27 -9.79 -8.22
C ALA A 28 47.03 -9.25 -7.00
N PRO A 29 47.43 -7.97 -6.96
CA PRO A 29 48.11 -7.44 -5.80
C PRO A 29 47.19 -7.57 -4.58
N LEU A 30 47.66 -8.30 -3.56
CA LEU A 30 47.03 -8.35 -2.24
C LEU A 30 46.80 -6.93 -1.76
N ARG A 31 45.56 -6.46 -1.81
CA ARG A 31 45.14 -5.21 -1.17
C ARG A 31 45.34 -5.38 0.33
N ARG A 32 46.51 -4.97 0.82
CA ARG A 32 46.78 -4.82 2.25
C ARG A 32 45.78 -3.79 2.76
N SER A 33 44.80 -4.22 3.55
CA SER A 33 43.90 -3.32 4.26
C SER A 33 44.73 -2.50 5.23
N VAL A 34 45.15 -1.29 4.82
CA VAL A 34 45.67 -0.28 5.73
C VAL A 34 44.50 0.14 6.61
N ARG A 35 44.43 -0.42 7.82
CA ARG A 35 43.51 0.05 8.86
C ARG A 35 44.00 1.44 9.30
N ASN A 36 43.52 2.48 8.64
CA ASN A 36 43.72 3.86 9.07
C ASN A 36 42.97 4.05 10.41
N LYS A 37 43.69 4.41 11.47
CA LYS A 37 43.15 4.66 12.81
C LYS A 37 42.63 6.09 12.98
N ASN A 38 42.07 6.70 11.94
CA ASN A 38 41.39 7.99 12.07
C ASN A 38 39.90 7.75 12.33
N SER A 39 39.50 8.02 13.58
CA SER A 39 38.15 7.91 14.12
C SER A 39 37.16 8.78 13.32
N VAL A 40 36.41 8.17 12.39
CA VAL A 40 35.16 8.76 11.89
C VAL A 40 34.11 8.59 12.98
N ARG A 41 33.89 9.67 13.75
CA ARG A 41 32.87 9.72 14.79
C ARG A 41 31.60 10.29 14.16
N SER A 42 30.67 9.40 13.81
CA SER A 42 29.30 9.68 13.34
C SER A 42 29.13 10.21 11.92
N VAL A 43 28.47 9.42 11.07
CA VAL A 43 27.79 9.87 9.84
C VAL A 43 26.29 9.83 10.12
N VAL A 44 25.64 11.00 10.17
CA VAL A 44 24.18 11.15 10.18
C VAL A 44 23.81 12.11 9.07
N GLY A 45 23.16 11.60 8.02
CA GLY A 45 22.72 12.39 6.86
C GLY A 45 23.70 12.42 5.70
N ASP A 46 23.22 12.95 4.57
CA ASP A 46 23.83 12.95 3.23
C ASP A 46 25.05 13.89 3.08
N THR A 47 25.75 14.19 4.19
CA THR A 47 26.76 15.25 4.25
C THR A 47 28.10 14.69 4.75
N VAL A 48 29.15 14.86 3.95
CA VAL A 48 30.53 14.52 4.34
C VAL A 48 31.22 15.79 4.84
N ALA A 49 31.58 15.82 6.13
CA ALA A 49 32.39 16.88 6.72
C ALA A 49 33.84 16.39 6.83
N VAL A 50 34.75 17.00 6.07
CA VAL A 50 36.20 16.82 6.22
C VAL A 50 36.74 18.07 6.90
N GLY A 51 37.24 17.92 8.13
CA GLY A 51 37.83 19.00 8.89
C GLY A 51 39.35 18.89 8.87
N ASP A 52 40.01 19.91 8.32
CA ASP A 52 41.33 20.32 8.77
C ASP A 52 41.27 21.84 8.95
N ASN A 53 41.43 22.29 10.18
CA ASN A 53 41.43 23.67 10.68
C ASN A 53 40.45 24.66 10.02
N ASN A 54 39.21 24.61 10.53
CA ASN A 54 38.24 25.72 10.62
C ASN A 54 37.54 26.25 9.34
N VAL A 55 37.54 25.49 8.24
CA VAL A 55 36.70 25.82 7.07
C VAL A 55 35.76 24.65 6.75
N ILE A 56 34.45 24.87 6.91
CA ILE A 56 33.41 23.91 6.51
C ILE A 56 33.02 24.24 5.06
N VAL A 57 33.45 23.42 4.10
CA VAL A 57 33.01 23.53 2.71
C VAL A 57 31.71 22.74 2.54
N ILE A 58 30.57 23.44 2.57
CA ILE A 58 29.24 22.86 2.33
C ILE A 58 28.99 22.85 0.82
N ASN A 59 29.31 21.75 0.14
CA ASN A 59 28.86 21.51 -1.24
C ASN A 59 27.38 21.08 -1.23
N GLN A 60 26.46 22.03 -1.11
CA GLN A 60 25.05 21.80 -1.39
C GLN A 60 24.84 21.76 -2.90
N ALA A 61 24.44 20.60 -3.43
CA ALA A 61 23.95 20.53 -4.81
C ALA A 61 22.78 21.53 -4.98
N PRO A 62 22.72 22.29 -6.08
CA PRO A 62 21.63 23.24 -6.29
C PRO A 62 20.30 22.50 -6.27
N ALA A 63 19.36 22.99 -5.46
CA ALA A 63 18.02 22.43 -5.35
C ALA A 63 17.40 22.36 -6.76
N ARG A 64 17.10 21.15 -7.22
CA ARG A 64 16.47 20.96 -8.54
C ARG A 64 15.14 21.71 -8.55
N PRO A 65 14.85 22.53 -9.57
CA PRO A 65 13.58 23.23 -9.66
C PRO A 65 12.45 22.20 -9.71
N ARG A 66 11.55 22.27 -8.73
CA ARG A 66 10.35 21.43 -8.70
C ARG A 66 9.46 21.87 -9.85
N VAL A 67 9.34 21.04 -10.88
CA VAL A 67 8.32 21.23 -11.93
C VAL A 67 6.96 21.07 -11.27
N VAL A 68 6.30 22.19 -10.99
CA VAL A 68 4.92 22.20 -10.50
C VAL A 68 4.03 22.11 -11.73
N ALA A 69 3.49 20.92 -11.99
CA ALA A 69 2.44 20.77 -12.99
C ALA A 69 1.29 21.72 -12.66
N LYS A 70 0.87 22.53 -13.63
CA LYS A 70 -0.32 23.38 -13.49
C LYS A 70 -1.50 22.45 -13.27
N VAL A 71 -2.14 22.59 -12.11
CA VAL A 71 -3.42 21.94 -11.84
C VAL A 71 -4.47 22.86 -12.45
N GLU A 72 -5.19 22.38 -13.45
CA GLU A 72 -6.38 23.05 -13.98
C GLU A 72 -7.63 22.32 -13.44
N PRO A 73 -8.24 22.82 -12.35
CA PRO A 73 -9.41 22.18 -11.76
C PRO A 73 -10.61 22.30 -12.72
N GLY A 74 -11.30 21.20 -12.99
CA GLY A 74 -12.59 21.20 -13.68
C GLY A 74 -12.59 21.05 -15.20
N ALA A 75 -11.51 21.37 -15.92
CA ALA A 75 -11.42 21.13 -17.36
C ALA A 75 -10.89 19.72 -17.68
N GLU A 76 -9.77 19.34 -17.06
CA GLU A 76 -9.17 18.00 -17.24
C GLU A 76 -9.11 17.20 -15.93
N HIS A 77 -9.03 17.89 -14.79
CA HIS A 77 -8.82 17.30 -13.48
C HIS A 77 -10.09 17.34 -12.61
N ILE A 78 -10.07 16.55 -11.52
CA ILE A 78 -11.13 16.56 -10.52
C ILE A 78 -11.47 17.98 -10.04
N SER A 79 -12.76 18.22 -9.78
CA SER A 79 -13.20 19.49 -9.19
C SER A 79 -12.80 19.59 -7.72
N ASP A 80 -12.82 20.81 -7.17
CA ASP A 80 -12.50 21.01 -5.75
C ASP A 80 -13.47 20.28 -4.81
N VAL A 81 -14.74 20.16 -5.20
CA VAL A 81 -15.75 19.39 -4.45
C VAL A 81 -15.39 17.90 -4.45
N GLN A 82 -14.97 17.35 -5.59
CA GLN A 82 -14.51 15.97 -5.70
C GLN A 82 -13.25 15.73 -4.89
N ALA A 83 -12.29 16.66 -4.94
CA ALA A 83 -11.06 16.62 -4.16
C ALA A 83 -11.32 16.65 -2.65
N ALA A 84 -12.21 17.53 -2.19
CA ALA A 84 -12.65 17.58 -0.80
C ALA A 84 -13.27 16.26 -0.35
N LYS A 85 -14.08 15.62 -1.21
CA LYS A 85 -14.68 14.32 -0.89
C LYS A 85 -13.64 13.21 -0.75
N LEU A 86 -12.62 13.19 -1.62
CA LEU A 86 -11.51 12.24 -1.46
C LEU A 86 -10.75 12.49 -0.16
N HIS A 87 -10.53 13.76 0.20
CA HIS A 87 -9.87 14.11 1.45
C HIS A 87 -10.63 13.62 2.69
N GLU A 88 -11.96 13.79 2.69
CA GLU A 88 -12.84 13.27 3.74
C GLU A 88 -12.71 11.74 3.86
N LEU A 89 -12.74 11.02 2.74
CA LEU A 89 -12.59 9.56 2.72
C LEU A 89 -11.21 9.11 3.24
N VAL A 90 -10.14 9.83 2.89
CA VAL A 90 -8.80 9.54 3.41
C VAL A 90 -8.73 9.78 4.92
N GLY A 91 -9.31 10.86 5.43
CA GLY A 91 -9.41 11.11 6.87
C GLY A 91 -10.12 9.98 7.60
N GLN A 92 -11.28 9.55 7.09
CA GLN A 92 -12.01 8.41 7.63
C GLN A 92 -11.17 7.13 7.67
N ILE A 93 -10.37 6.85 6.64
CA ILE A 93 -9.48 5.68 6.61
C ILE A 93 -8.45 5.76 7.74
N VAL A 94 -7.76 6.89 7.87
CA VAL A 94 -6.71 7.08 8.89
C VAL A 94 -7.30 6.94 10.30
N ASP A 95 -8.46 7.55 10.55
CA ASP A 95 -9.15 7.46 11.85
C ASP A 95 -9.58 6.02 12.19
N LEU A 96 -10.10 5.28 11.21
CA LEU A 96 -10.48 3.89 11.39
C LEU A 96 -9.27 2.98 11.62
N GLU A 97 -8.19 3.21 10.86
CA GLU A 97 -6.93 2.49 11.01
C GLU A 97 -6.31 2.72 12.38
N ALA A 98 -6.29 3.97 12.87
CA ALA A 98 -5.81 4.32 14.20
C ALA A 98 -6.55 3.59 15.32
N LYS A 99 -7.88 3.42 15.18
CA LYS A 99 -8.70 2.72 16.17
C LYS A 99 -8.51 1.20 16.14
N ILE A 100 -8.27 0.62 14.97
CA ILE A 100 -8.33 -0.84 14.79
C ILE A 100 -6.94 -1.48 14.77
N LYS A 101 -5.94 -0.88 14.12
CA LYS A 101 -4.62 -1.50 13.91
C LYS A 101 -3.60 -0.99 14.93
N LYS A 102 -2.63 -1.84 15.26
CA LYS A 102 -1.49 -1.46 16.12
C LYS A 102 -0.53 -0.51 15.41
N ARG A 103 -0.38 -0.67 14.09
CA ARG A 103 0.41 0.20 13.21
C ARG A 103 -0.53 0.84 12.20
N PRO A 104 -1.03 2.05 12.48
CA PRO A 104 -1.99 2.71 11.59
C PRO A 104 -1.30 3.27 10.36
N THR A 105 -2.04 3.28 9.25
CA THR A 105 -1.60 3.94 8.02
C THR A 105 -1.71 5.46 8.17
N THR A 106 -0.69 6.18 7.72
CA THR A 106 -0.68 7.65 7.75
C THR A 106 -1.38 8.24 6.53
N PHE A 107 -1.81 9.49 6.60
CA PHE A 107 -2.36 10.25 5.46
C PHE A 107 -1.47 10.12 4.22
N LYS A 108 -0.16 10.28 4.38
CA LYS A 108 0.82 10.17 3.28
C LYS A 108 0.76 8.81 2.61
N ALA A 109 0.73 7.73 3.38
CA ALA A 109 0.68 6.38 2.83
C ALA A 109 -0.64 6.10 2.08
N VAL A 110 -1.77 6.58 2.59
CA VAL A 110 -3.07 6.48 1.88
C VAL A 110 -3.01 7.24 0.55
N TRP A 111 -2.50 8.48 0.55
CA TRP A 111 -2.36 9.27 -0.68
C TRP A 111 -1.41 8.62 -1.68
N THR A 112 -0.25 8.12 -1.26
CA THR A 112 0.68 7.39 -2.13
C THR A 112 0.00 6.18 -2.77
N SER A 113 -0.79 5.42 -2.00
CA SER A 113 -1.52 4.27 -2.51
C SER A 113 -2.60 4.66 -3.52
N LEU A 114 -3.36 5.73 -3.25
CA LEU A 114 -4.39 6.24 -4.16
C LEU A 114 -3.77 6.75 -5.47
N ASN A 115 -2.71 7.54 -5.37
CA ASN A 115 -1.98 8.10 -6.51
C ASN A 115 -1.43 6.99 -7.40
N SER A 116 -0.84 5.96 -6.79
CA SER A 116 -0.35 4.78 -7.51
C SER A 116 -1.49 4.01 -8.19
N HIS A 117 -2.63 3.84 -7.52
CA HIS A 117 -3.81 3.17 -8.08
C HIS A 117 -4.39 3.92 -9.29
N CYS A 118 -4.35 5.25 -9.26
CA CYS A 118 -4.81 6.11 -10.34
C CYS A 118 -3.71 6.44 -11.37
N LYS A 119 -2.48 5.94 -11.17
CA LYS A 119 -1.28 6.20 -11.99
C LYS A 119 -0.98 7.69 -12.18
N VAL A 120 -1.17 8.48 -11.13
CA VAL A 120 -0.92 9.93 -11.13
C VAL A 120 0.11 10.31 -10.07
N PRO A 121 0.89 11.39 -10.27
CA PRO A 121 1.86 11.83 -9.27
C PRO A 121 1.20 12.51 -8.06
N SER A 122 0.03 13.14 -8.24
CA SER A 122 -0.73 13.81 -7.18
C SER A 122 -2.23 13.59 -7.38
N TYR A 123 -2.99 13.49 -6.29
CA TYR A 123 -4.44 13.26 -6.36
C TYR A 123 -5.17 14.42 -7.04
N ARG A 124 -4.63 15.64 -6.98
CA ARG A 124 -5.18 16.81 -7.70
C ARG A 124 -5.05 16.70 -9.22
N LEU A 125 -4.18 15.81 -9.70
CA LEU A 125 -3.97 15.52 -11.11
C LEU A 125 -4.76 14.29 -11.56
N ILE A 126 -5.71 13.80 -10.75
CA ILE A 126 -6.61 12.73 -11.18
C ILE A 126 -7.53 13.31 -12.27
N PRO A 127 -7.63 12.67 -13.46
CA PRO A 127 -8.59 13.07 -14.46
C PRO A 127 -10.03 12.92 -13.94
N SER A 128 -10.93 13.83 -14.32
CA SER A 128 -12.33 13.81 -13.87
C SER A 128 -13.03 12.46 -14.14
N ALA A 129 -12.76 11.84 -15.30
CA ALA A 129 -13.27 10.51 -15.66
C ALA A 129 -12.84 9.39 -14.69
N ASN A 130 -11.67 9.54 -14.05
CA ASN A 130 -11.13 8.56 -13.10
C ASN A 130 -11.57 8.81 -11.66
N TYR A 131 -12.36 9.86 -11.38
CA TYR A 131 -12.87 10.15 -10.05
C TYR A 131 -13.64 8.97 -9.44
N SER A 132 -14.57 8.40 -10.20
CA SER A 132 -15.42 7.28 -9.74
C SER A 132 -14.58 6.06 -9.32
N ARG A 133 -13.49 5.81 -10.05
CA ARG A 133 -12.52 4.75 -9.74
C ARG A 133 -11.73 5.05 -8.46
N ALA A 134 -11.29 6.29 -8.28
CA ALA A 134 -10.59 6.74 -7.07
C ALA A 134 -11.49 6.64 -5.82
N GLU A 135 -12.71 7.15 -5.91
CA GLU A 135 -13.70 7.10 -4.83
C GLU A 135 -14.03 5.65 -4.45
N LYS A 136 -14.30 4.80 -5.45
CA LYS A 136 -14.58 3.38 -5.24
C LYS A 136 -13.42 2.68 -4.53
N TYR A 137 -12.17 2.97 -4.89
CA TYR A 137 -11.00 2.41 -4.24
C TYR A 137 -10.93 2.75 -2.74
N LEU A 138 -11.11 4.01 -2.38
CA LEU A 138 -11.11 4.45 -0.96
C LEU A 138 -12.28 3.83 -0.19
N ARG A 139 -13.48 3.79 -0.79
CA ARG A 139 -14.65 3.14 -0.16
C ARG A 139 -14.44 1.65 0.06
N MET A 140 -13.82 0.95 -0.88
CA MET A 140 -13.45 -0.46 -0.71
C MET A 140 -12.45 -0.64 0.45
N TRP A 141 -11.50 0.29 0.61
CA TRP A 141 -10.56 0.26 1.73
C TRP A 141 -11.28 0.44 3.07
N ILE A 142 -12.17 1.42 3.20
CA ILE A 142 -13.02 1.60 4.38
C ILE A 142 -13.81 0.31 4.67
N GLY A 143 -14.39 -0.30 3.64
CA GLY A 143 -15.10 -1.57 3.76
C GLY A 143 -14.23 -2.68 4.34
N ARG A 144 -13.01 -2.86 3.82
CA ARG A 144 -12.05 -3.87 4.33
C ARG A 144 -11.67 -3.66 5.79
N ILE A 145 -11.47 -2.40 6.20
CA ILE A 145 -11.12 -2.08 7.59
C ILE A 145 -12.31 -2.36 8.52
N THR A 146 -13.51 -1.93 8.14
CA THR A 146 -14.72 -2.10 8.95
C THR A 146 -15.22 -3.54 9.01
N SER A 147 -14.92 -4.36 7.99
CA SER A 147 -15.21 -5.79 7.98
C SER A 147 -14.17 -6.65 8.71
N ALA A 148 -13.08 -6.06 9.21
CA ALA A 148 -12.03 -6.80 9.91
C ALA A 148 -12.58 -7.44 11.19
N ALA A 149 -12.12 -8.66 11.52
CA ALA A 149 -12.61 -9.42 12.66
C ALA A 149 -12.45 -8.68 14.01
N SER A 150 -11.43 -7.84 14.12
CA SER A 150 -11.15 -7.02 15.30
C SER A 150 -11.97 -5.74 15.41
N ALA A 151 -12.71 -5.35 14.35
CA ALA A 151 -13.43 -4.08 14.31
C ALA A 151 -14.56 -3.97 15.35
N PRO A 152 -15.42 -4.99 15.58
CA PRO A 152 -16.44 -4.91 16.62
C PRO A 152 -15.83 -4.77 18.02
N ARG A 153 -14.76 -5.53 18.31
CA ARG A 153 -14.11 -5.50 19.63
C ARG A 153 -13.50 -4.14 19.98
N LYS A 154 -12.96 -3.43 18.99
CA LYS A 154 -12.22 -2.17 19.22
C LYS A 154 -13.07 -0.91 19.09
N THR A 155 -14.13 -0.95 18.28
CA THR A 155 -14.95 0.23 17.96
C THR A 155 -16.41 0.05 18.36
N GLY A 156 -16.84 -1.17 18.73
CA GLY A 156 -18.07 -1.51 19.44
C GLY A 156 -19.31 -0.76 18.96
N ALA A 157 -19.70 0.26 19.72
CA ALA A 157 -20.88 1.08 19.44
C ALA A 157 -20.87 1.74 18.06
N GLU A 158 -19.73 2.31 17.64
CA GLU A 158 -19.61 2.97 16.34
C GLU A 158 -19.59 1.96 15.18
N TRP A 159 -19.13 0.73 15.43
CA TRP A 159 -19.24 -0.36 14.46
C TRP A 159 -20.71 -0.76 14.28
N ARG A 160 -21.44 -0.99 15.38
CA ARG A 160 -22.87 -1.34 15.37
C ARG A 160 -23.72 -0.29 14.67
N LYS A 161 -23.54 1.00 15.01
CA LYS A 161 -24.26 2.11 14.35
C LYS A 161 -24.09 2.08 12.82
N ARG A 162 -22.89 1.82 12.32
CA ARG A 162 -22.64 1.69 10.88
C ARG A 162 -23.33 0.48 10.26
N GLN A 163 -23.36 -0.66 10.95
CA GLN A 163 -24.10 -1.84 10.49
C GLN A 163 -25.59 -1.54 10.41
N TYR A 164 -26.17 -0.95 11.46
CA TYR A 164 -27.58 -0.56 11.47
C TYR A 164 -27.92 0.42 10.35
N ALA A 165 -27.12 1.49 10.20
CA ALA A 165 -27.33 2.47 9.14
C ALA A 165 -27.31 1.80 7.75
N TYR A 166 -26.37 0.90 7.50
CA TYR A 166 -26.33 0.17 6.23
C TYR A 166 -27.55 -0.74 6.04
N ILE A 167 -27.88 -1.56 7.03
CA ILE A 167 -29.00 -2.50 6.97
C ILE A 167 -30.29 -1.72 6.68
N PHE A 168 -30.64 -0.74 7.51
CA PHE A 168 -31.88 0.01 7.36
C PHE A 168 -31.93 0.84 6.08
N THR A 169 -30.83 1.47 5.67
CA THR A 169 -30.80 2.25 4.41
C THR A 169 -31.08 1.35 3.21
N ASN A 170 -30.39 0.21 3.09
CA ASN A 170 -30.54 -0.65 1.91
C ASN A 170 -31.84 -1.44 1.93
N VAL A 171 -32.30 -1.87 3.10
CA VAL A 171 -33.58 -2.58 3.24
C VAL A 171 -34.75 -1.66 2.87
N LYS A 172 -34.71 -0.39 3.30
CA LYS A 172 -35.69 0.63 2.91
C LYS A 172 -35.66 0.90 1.40
N GLN A 173 -34.47 1.08 0.82
CA GLN A 173 -34.31 1.35 -0.61
C GLN A 173 -34.78 0.21 -1.52
N LEU A 174 -34.66 -1.04 -1.06
CA LEU A 174 -35.03 -2.23 -1.82
C LEU A 174 -36.41 -2.78 -1.44
N ALA A 175 -37.15 -2.12 -0.55
CA ALA A 175 -38.42 -2.59 0.01
C ALA A 175 -38.35 -4.03 0.58
N LEU A 176 -37.24 -4.39 1.25
CA LEU A 176 -36.97 -5.75 1.76
C LEU A 176 -37.29 -5.91 3.26
N SER A 177 -38.06 -5.00 3.85
CA SER A 177 -38.33 -4.97 5.31
C SER A 177 -38.92 -6.28 5.81
N ASP A 178 -39.89 -6.84 5.08
CA ASP A 178 -40.52 -8.11 5.44
C ASP A 178 -39.54 -9.29 5.36
N LYS A 179 -38.64 -9.26 4.37
CA LYS A 179 -37.61 -10.28 4.20
C LYS A 179 -36.59 -10.24 5.32
N LEU A 180 -36.23 -9.04 5.79
CA LEU A 180 -35.37 -8.88 6.97
C LEU A 180 -36.05 -9.42 8.22
N ASN A 181 -37.30 -9.03 8.49
CA ASN A 181 -38.04 -9.47 9.67
C ASN A 181 -38.19 -11.00 9.71
N LYS A 182 -38.54 -11.62 8.57
CA LYS A 182 -38.59 -13.09 8.44
C LYS A 182 -37.24 -13.75 8.74
N LEU A 183 -36.13 -13.15 8.30
CA LEU A 183 -34.79 -13.68 8.57
C LEU A 183 -34.44 -13.54 10.07
N LEU A 184 -34.78 -12.42 10.70
CA LEU A 184 -34.52 -12.18 12.12
C LEU A 184 -35.29 -13.18 13.01
N THR A 185 -36.57 -13.39 12.73
CA THR A 185 -37.39 -14.33 13.50
C THR A 185 -36.99 -15.79 13.24
N ALA A 186 -36.81 -16.19 11.98
CA ALA A 186 -36.53 -17.58 11.63
C ALA A 186 -35.12 -18.05 12.01
N ALA A 187 -34.09 -17.22 11.80
CA ALA A 187 -32.70 -17.63 12.02
C ALA A 187 -32.17 -17.29 13.42
N TYR A 188 -32.71 -16.24 14.06
CA TYR A 188 -32.17 -15.71 15.31
C TYR A 188 -33.21 -15.57 16.44
N GLY A 189 -34.50 -15.76 16.14
CA GLY A 189 -35.56 -15.63 17.15
C GLY A 189 -35.71 -14.24 17.76
N VAL A 190 -35.23 -13.19 17.10
CA VAL A 190 -35.30 -11.80 17.59
C VAL A 190 -36.21 -10.93 16.74
N GLU A 191 -36.85 -9.96 17.38
CA GLU A 191 -37.74 -9.00 16.71
C GLU A 191 -36.99 -7.80 16.14
N SER A 192 -35.80 -7.49 16.67
CA SER A 192 -35.05 -6.30 16.30
C SER A 192 -33.57 -6.59 16.08
N VAL A 193 -33.00 -5.90 15.10
CA VAL A 193 -31.56 -5.90 14.78
C VAL A 193 -30.71 -5.45 15.98
N SER A 194 -31.28 -4.65 16.90
CA SER A 194 -30.59 -4.18 18.11
C SER A 194 -30.26 -5.29 19.11
N ASN A 195 -31.00 -6.41 19.06
CA ASN A 195 -30.88 -7.51 20.01
C ASN A 195 -29.89 -8.59 19.53
N LEU A 196 -29.25 -8.38 18.39
CA LEU A 196 -28.27 -9.32 17.83
C LEU A 196 -26.92 -9.22 18.53
N SER A 197 -26.23 -10.36 18.60
CA SER A 197 -24.79 -10.40 18.90
C SER A 197 -23.98 -9.72 17.79
N ASP A 198 -22.73 -9.34 18.07
CA ASP A 198 -21.86 -8.74 17.03
C ASP A 198 -21.60 -9.67 15.85
N ASP A 199 -21.49 -10.97 16.11
CA ASP A 199 -21.25 -11.96 15.08
C ASP A 199 -22.50 -12.18 14.22
N ASP A 200 -23.69 -12.19 14.83
CA ASP A 200 -24.95 -12.35 14.10
C ASP A 200 -25.33 -11.08 13.35
N LEU A 201 -25.08 -9.90 13.91
CA LEU A 201 -25.23 -8.63 13.21
C LEU A 201 -24.36 -8.58 11.95
N ARG A 202 -23.14 -9.12 12.01
CA ARG A 202 -22.26 -9.24 10.85
C ARG A 202 -22.85 -10.17 9.78
N LYS A 203 -23.42 -11.32 10.16
CA LYS A 203 -24.07 -12.25 9.22
C LYS A 203 -25.28 -11.61 8.55
N VAL A 204 -26.14 -10.92 9.31
CA VAL A 204 -27.29 -10.18 8.79
C VAL A 204 -26.84 -9.11 7.80
N TYR A 205 -25.80 -8.35 8.13
CA TYR A 205 -25.20 -7.39 7.21
C TYR A 205 -24.76 -8.03 5.88
N GLN A 206 -24.08 -9.18 5.95
CA GLN A 206 -23.61 -9.89 4.75
C GLN A 206 -24.78 -10.37 3.87
N SER A 207 -25.86 -10.85 4.48
CA SER A 207 -27.09 -11.25 3.79
C SER A 207 -27.73 -10.07 3.06
N VAL A 208 -27.90 -8.92 3.72
CA VAL A 208 -28.44 -7.70 3.10
C VAL A 208 -27.53 -7.22 1.95
N ALA A 209 -26.21 -7.26 2.15
CA ALA A 209 -25.24 -6.92 1.10
C ALA A 209 -25.32 -7.88 -0.10
N ALA A 210 -25.63 -9.16 0.13
CA ALA A 210 -25.87 -10.13 -0.94
C ALA A 210 -27.17 -9.84 -1.70
N TRP A 211 -28.26 -9.51 -1.01
CA TRP A 211 -29.53 -9.12 -1.66
C TRP A 211 -29.35 -7.89 -2.54
N LYS A 212 -28.60 -6.88 -2.08
CA LYS A 212 -28.27 -5.70 -2.88
C LYS A 212 -27.44 -6.03 -4.11
N ARG A 213 -26.59 -7.06 -4.06
CA ARG A 213 -25.83 -7.52 -5.23
C ARG A 213 -26.74 -8.23 -6.22
N ALA A 214 -27.63 -9.09 -5.73
CA ALA A 214 -28.59 -9.81 -6.56
C ALA A 214 -29.58 -8.88 -7.26
N GLY A 215 -30.08 -7.83 -6.59
CA GLY A 215 -31.00 -6.86 -7.20
C GLY A 215 -30.33 -5.81 -8.10
N ARG A 216 -29.02 -5.92 -8.36
CA ARG A 216 -28.26 -5.04 -9.28
C ARG A 216 -27.73 -5.77 -10.51
N GLY A 217 -27.91 -7.09 -10.57
CA GLY A 217 -27.71 -7.88 -11.80
C GLY A 217 -29.02 -7.94 -12.56
#